data_AF-A0A831M8R2-F1
#
_entry.id   AF-A0A831M8R2-F1
#
_cell.length_a   1.000
_cell.length_b   1.000
_cell.length_c   1.000
_cell.angle_alpha   90.00
_cell.angle_beta   90.00
_cell.angle_gamma   90.00
#
_symmetry.space_group_name_H-M   'P 1'
#
loop_
_entity.id
_entity.type
_entity.pdbx_description
1 polymer ?
#
loop_
_entity_poly.entity_id
_entity_poly.type
_entity_poly.pdbx_seq_one_letter_code
_entity_poly.pdbx_strand_id
1 'polypeptide(L)'
;MPALNRRRFLQSLPLPAAPALLGAADSCFHLTRHGGRRWFVDPTGKRIFSLGLNHLDPATLRCGPDGGLWHSRYGNSIERWLRGEKVRPNLLRWGFHCLGWNQEVVSRGPTNHKHSRPFTFDEYQWLGLPYCH
;
A
#
# COMPACT_ATOMS: atom_id res chain seq x y z
N MET A 1 -51.68 -14.41 -39.36
CA MET A 1 -50.90 -13.66 -38.35
C MET A 1 -49.74 -14.55 -37.90
N PRO A 2 -48.51 -14.39 -38.40
CA PRO A 2 -47.41 -15.30 -38.04
C PRO A 2 -46.87 -14.97 -36.64
N ALA A 3 -46.67 -16.01 -35.83
CA ALA A 3 -46.18 -15.94 -34.46
C ALA A 3 -44.69 -15.54 -34.41
N LEU A 4 -44.37 -14.56 -33.58
CA LEU A 4 -43.01 -14.07 -33.34
C LEU A 4 -42.18 -15.11 -32.57
N ASN A 5 -41.19 -15.69 -33.26
CA ASN A 5 -40.24 -16.63 -32.69
C ASN A 5 -39.21 -15.88 -31.82
N ARG A 6 -39.22 -16.14 -30.50
CA ARG A 6 -38.36 -15.53 -29.47
C ARG A 6 -36.85 -15.57 -29.79
N ARG A 7 -36.41 -16.45 -30.68
CA ARG A 7 -34.98 -16.63 -31.03
C ARG A 7 -34.40 -15.56 -31.98
N ARG A 8 -35.22 -14.71 -32.62
CA ARG A 8 -34.72 -13.66 -33.54
C ARG A 8 -34.48 -12.28 -32.91
N PHE A 9 -34.86 -12.08 -31.65
CA PHE A 9 -34.71 -10.76 -31.00
C PHE A 9 -33.30 -10.53 -30.42
N LEU A 10 -32.48 -11.57 -30.27
CA LEU A 10 -31.14 -11.46 -29.67
C LEU A 10 -30.02 -11.17 -30.69
N GLN A 11 -30.33 -11.06 -31.98
CA GLN A 11 -29.32 -10.86 -33.04
C GLN A 11 -29.21 -9.42 -33.58
N SER A 12 -29.94 -8.46 -33.02
CA SER A 12 -29.90 -7.06 -33.49
C SER A 12 -29.56 -6.04 -32.41
N LEU A 13 -28.97 -6.47 -31.29
CA LEU A 13 -28.41 -5.51 -30.34
C LEU A 13 -26.98 -5.17 -30.78
N PRO A 14 -26.68 -3.91 -31.14
CA PRO A 14 -25.29 -3.50 -31.26
C PRO A 14 -24.67 -3.74 -29.88
N LEU A 15 -23.62 -4.56 -29.82
CA LEU A 15 -22.75 -4.64 -28.66
C LEU A 15 -22.31 -3.19 -28.38
N PRO A 16 -22.71 -2.57 -27.25
CA PRO A 16 -21.95 -1.41 -26.82
C PRO A 16 -20.52 -1.92 -26.70
N ALA A 17 -19.57 -1.23 -27.31
CA ALA A 17 -18.17 -1.45 -27.02
C ALA A 17 -18.04 -1.32 -25.50
N ALA A 18 -18.00 -2.46 -24.81
CA ALA A 18 -17.60 -2.50 -23.43
C ALA A 18 -16.24 -1.77 -23.44
N PRO A 19 -16.05 -0.71 -22.64
CA PRO A 19 -14.71 -0.22 -22.43
C PRO A 19 -13.93 -1.45 -22.01
N ALA A 20 -12.89 -1.77 -22.77
CA ALA A 20 -11.98 -2.84 -22.41
C ALA A 20 -11.45 -2.49 -21.02
N LEU A 21 -12.09 -3.02 -19.98
CA LEU A 21 -11.49 -3.23 -18.66
C LEU A 21 -10.52 -4.42 -18.77
N LEU A 22 -9.70 -4.42 -19.81
CA LEU A 22 -8.47 -5.19 -19.90
C LEU A 22 -7.38 -4.27 -19.35
N GLY A 23 -7.21 -4.27 -18.02
CA GLY A 23 -6.17 -3.45 -17.40
C GLY A 23 -5.97 -3.63 -15.89
N ALA A 24 -6.44 -4.71 -15.28
CA ALA A 24 -6.29 -4.92 -13.83
C ALA A 24 -5.90 -6.35 -13.44
N ALA A 25 -5.10 -7.00 -14.29
CA ALA A 25 -4.27 -8.17 -14.06
C ALA A 25 -3.11 -8.01 -15.09
N ASP A 26 -1.80 -7.97 -14.84
CA ASP A 26 -0.94 -8.71 -13.91
C ASP A 26 0.45 -8.03 -13.80
N SER A 27 0.56 -6.86 -13.17
CA SER A 27 1.87 -6.24 -12.98
C SER A 27 2.30 -6.32 -11.52
N CYS A 28 3.31 -7.15 -11.29
CA CYS A 28 3.97 -7.29 -9.99
C CYS A 28 5.33 -6.59 -10.02
N PHE A 29 5.85 -6.32 -8.84
CA PHE A 29 7.27 -6.01 -8.70
C PHE A 29 8.10 -7.16 -9.27
N HIS A 30 9.08 -6.84 -10.12
CA HIS A 30 9.92 -7.86 -10.76
C HIS A 30 11.32 -7.32 -11.05
N LEU A 31 12.18 -8.19 -11.59
CA LEU A 31 13.53 -7.84 -12.01
C LEU A 31 13.63 -7.81 -13.53
N THR A 32 14.32 -6.80 -14.07
CA THR A 32 14.71 -6.76 -15.48
C THR A 32 16.22 -6.62 -15.63
N ARG A 33 16.75 -6.89 -16.83
CA ARG A 33 18.15 -6.63 -17.19
C ARG A 33 18.25 -5.47 -18.17
N HIS A 34 19.13 -4.52 -17.87
CA HIS A 34 19.41 -3.39 -18.76
C HIS A 34 20.86 -2.93 -18.58
N GLY A 35 21.61 -2.80 -19.69
CA GLY A 35 23.01 -2.38 -19.65
C GLY A 35 23.90 -3.28 -18.79
N GLY A 36 23.65 -4.60 -18.81
CA GLY A 36 24.39 -5.57 -17.99
C GLY A 36 24.02 -5.62 -16.51
N ARG A 37 23.13 -4.75 -16.02
CA ARG A 37 22.70 -4.69 -14.60
C ARG A 37 21.27 -5.20 -14.44
N ARG A 38 20.96 -5.76 -13.25
CA ARG A 38 19.58 -6.07 -12.85
C ARG A 38 18.96 -4.85 -12.18
N TRP A 39 17.72 -4.57 -12.53
CA TRP A 39 16.94 -3.45 -11.99
C TRP A 39 15.65 -3.98 -11.37
N PHE A 40 15.25 -3.39 -10.25
CA PHE A 40 13.93 -3.60 -9.69
C PHE A 40 12.91 -2.74 -10.44
N VAL A 41 11.78 -3.33 -10.79
CA VAL A 41 10.74 -2.70 -11.62
C VAL A 41 9.45 -2.72 -10.84
N ASP A 42 8.79 -1.57 -10.74
CA ASP A 42 7.48 -1.45 -10.11
C ASP A 42 6.34 -1.94 -11.04
N PRO A 43 5.11 -2.12 -10.51
CA PRO A 43 3.95 -2.51 -11.33
C PRO A 43 3.66 -1.56 -12.50
N THR A 44 4.11 -0.31 -12.45
CA THR A 44 3.92 0.63 -13.57
C THR A 44 4.97 0.48 -14.68
N GLY A 45 5.96 -0.41 -14.50
CA GLY A 45 7.06 -0.64 -15.43
C GLY A 45 8.27 0.28 -15.18
N LYS A 46 8.27 1.07 -14.11
CA LYS A 46 9.38 1.98 -13.79
C LYS A 46 10.51 1.24 -13.09
N ARG A 47 11.74 1.44 -13.57
CA ARG A 47 12.96 1.00 -12.87
C ARG A 47 13.19 1.87 -11.65
N ILE A 48 13.30 1.27 -10.47
CA ILE A 48 13.44 1.95 -9.18
C ILE A 48 14.56 1.33 -8.35
N PHE A 49 15.12 2.13 -7.44
CA PHE A 49 15.79 1.62 -6.25
C PHE A 49 14.75 1.53 -5.15
N SER A 50 14.67 0.43 -4.41
CA SER A 50 13.80 0.35 -3.23
C SER A 50 14.44 1.12 -2.07
N LEU A 51 13.82 2.23 -1.66
CA LEU A 51 14.27 3.06 -0.54
C LEU A 51 13.16 3.11 0.49
N GLY A 52 13.31 2.29 1.52
CA GLY A 52 12.33 2.13 2.59
C GLY A 52 12.83 2.64 3.92
N LEU A 53 11.91 3.17 4.72
CA LEU A 53 12.15 3.42 6.14
C LEU A 53 11.65 2.22 6.93
N ASN A 54 12.45 1.74 7.87
CA ASN A 54 12.03 0.74 8.84
C ASN A 54 11.39 1.43 10.05
N HIS A 55 10.45 0.73 10.67
CA HIS A 55 9.82 1.08 11.94
C HIS A 55 9.20 2.49 12.04
N LEU A 56 7.89 2.52 11.85
CA LEU A 56 6.99 3.66 12.04
C LEU A 56 6.06 3.35 13.21
N ASP A 57 6.27 4.03 14.33
CA ASP A 57 5.45 3.84 15.52
C ASP A 57 5.15 5.19 16.21
N PRO A 58 3.89 5.44 16.64
CA PRO A 58 3.49 6.69 17.28
C PRO A 58 3.60 6.65 18.82
N ALA A 59 4.24 5.65 19.43
CA ALA A 59 4.32 5.51 20.89
C ALA A 59 4.92 6.74 21.55
N THR A 60 5.92 7.39 20.94
CA THR A 60 6.48 8.63 21.46
C THR A 60 5.47 9.78 21.43
N LEU A 61 4.60 9.85 20.43
CA LEU A 61 3.53 10.85 20.38
C LEU A 61 2.39 10.54 21.38
N ARG A 62 2.13 9.25 21.63
CA ARG A 62 1.03 8.77 22.48
C ARG A 62 1.36 8.78 23.96
N CYS A 63 2.59 8.39 24.30
CA CYS A 63 3.05 8.15 25.66
C CYS A 63 4.17 9.10 26.07
N GLY A 64 4.61 10.00 25.18
CA GLY A 64 5.65 10.97 25.47
C GLY A 64 5.15 12.18 26.27
N PRO A 65 6.08 13.06 26.69
CA PRO A 65 5.78 14.26 27.45
C PRO A 65 5.07 15.35 26.63
N ASP A 66 4.73 15.08 25.36
CA ASP A 66 4.22 16.02 24.35
C ASP A 66 2.81 16.58 24.65
N GLY A 67 2.31 16.47 25.88
CA GLY A 67 1.15 17.21 26.38
C GLY A 67 -0.16 16.95 25.64
N GLY A 68 -0.33 15.76 25.05
CA GLY A 68 -1.54 15.42 24.29
C GLY A 68 -1.48 15.81 22.81
N LEU A 69 -0.30 16.03 22.23
CA LEU A 69 -0.10 16.26 20.79
C LEU A 69 -0.80 15.20 19.92
N TRP A 70 -0.79 13.93 20.33
CA TRP A 70 -1.50 12.86 19.64
C TRP A 70 -3.00 13.14 19.50
N HIS A 71 -3.61 13.60 20.59
CA HIS A 71 -5.02 13.95 20.63
C HIS A 71 -5.31 15.23 19.85
N SER A 72 -4.60 16.32 20.16
CA SER A 72 -4.89 17.64 19.59
C SER A 72 -4.66 17.69 18.08
N ARG A 73 -3.60 17.05 17.58
CA ARG A 73 -3.23 17.11 16.16
C ARG A 73 -3.89 16.03 15.33
N TYR A 74 -3.95 14.80 15.84
CA TYR A 74 -4.40 13.65 15.05
C TYR A 74 -5.76 13.13 15.49
N GLY A 75 -6.39 13.71 16.52
CA GLY A 75 -7.69 13.27 17.03
C GLY A 75 -7.66 11.82 17.50
N ASN A 76 -6.52 11.38 18.05
CA ASN A 76 -6.24 9.99 18.39
C ASN A 76 -6.32 8.97 17.22
N SER A 77 -6.22 9.42 15.97
CA SER A 77 -6.40 8.58 14.77
C SER A 77 -5.07 8.20 14.11
N ILE A 78 -4.80 6.88 14.03
CA ILE A 78 -3.71 6.33 13.22
C ILE A 78 -3.88 6.69 11.74
N GLU A 79 -5.10 6.60 11.22
CA GLU A 79 -5.38 6.95 9.83
C GLU A 79 -4.96 8.39 9.52
N ARG A 80 -5.35 9.37 10.35
CA ARG A 80 -4.96 10.77 10.13
C ARG A 80 -3.45 10.98 10.21
N TRP A 81 -2.77 10.25 11.09
CA TRP A 81 -1.31 10.27 11.20
C TRP A 81 -0.62 9.67 9.97
N LEU A 82 -1.11 8.55 9.45
CA LEU A 82 -0.56 7.82 8.29
C LEU A 82 -0.92 8.48 6.95
N ARG A 83 -2.23 8.62 6.65
CA ARG A 83 -2.75 9.20 5.39
C ARG A 83 -2.54 10.70 5.30
N GLY A 84 -2.87 11.40 6.38
CA GLY A 84 -3.23 12.83 6.34
C GLY A 84 -2.03 13.75 6.14
N GLU A 85 -1.37 14.11 7.25
CA GLU A 85 -0.54 15.32 7.28
C GLU A 85 0.96 15.09 7.44
N LYS A 86 1.39 13.89 7.84
CA LYS A 86 2.78 13.67 8.25
C LYS A 86 3.46 12.47 7.65
N VAL A 87 3.09 11.25 8.03
CA VAL A 87 3.96 10.10 7.75
C VAL A 87 4.16 9.90 6.26
N ARG A 88 3.09 9.62 5.49
CA ARG A 88 3.21 9.43 4.04
C ARG A 88 3.82 10.66 3.33
N PRO A 89 3.33 11.90 3.53
CA PRO A 89 3.92 13.06 2.87
C PRO A 89 5.40 13.29 3.19
N ASN A 90 5.82 13.09 4.45
CA ASN A 90 7.21 13.26 4.86
C ASN A 90 8.11 12.19 4.25
N LEU A 91 7.69 10.92 4.26
CA LEU A 91 8.45 9.84 3.63
C LEU A 91 8.71 10.15 2.16
N LEU A 92 7.67 10.50 1.42
CA LEU A 92 7.79 10.86 0.00
C LEU A 92 8.67 12.09 -0.20
N ARG A 93 8.52 13.14 0.63
CA ARG A 93 9.35 14.35 0.57
C ARG A 93 10.83 14.06 0.87
N TRP A 94 11.11 13.11 1.76
CA TRP A 94 12.47 12.66 2.09
C TRP A 94 13.03 11.63 1.09
N GLY A 95 12.24 11.18 0.12
CA GLY A 95 12.65 10.24 -0.92
C GLY A 95 12.38 8.76 -0.63
N PHE A 96 11.80 8.44 0.54
CA PHE A 96 11.32 7.10 0.86
C PHE A 96 10.01 6.83 0.13
N HIS A 97 9.91 5.66 -0.49
CA HIS A 97 8.74 5.27 -1.28
C HIS A 97 8.27 3.84 -1.00
N CYS A 98 8.84 3.17 -0.01
CA CYS A 98 8.31 1.94 0.55
C CYS A 98 8.45 1.92 2.09
N LEU A 99 7.69 1.05 2.74
CA LEU A 99 7.86 0.72 4.14
C LEU A 99 8.64 -0.59 4.23
N GLY A 100 9.75 -0.58 4.97
CA GLY A 100 10.50 -1.79 5.25
C GLY A 100 9.93 -2.54 6.46
N TRP A 101 10.80 -3.24 7.19
CA TRP A 101 10.41 -4.00 8.36
C TRP A 101 9.89 -3.07 9.46
N ASN A 102 8.62 -3.25 9.85
CA ASN A 102 7.92 -2.29 10.70
C ASN A 102 7.79 -2.73 12.17
N GLN A 103 8.15 -3.96 12.50
CA GLN A 103 8.04 -4.47 13.86
C GLN A 103 9.33 -4.25 14.67
N GLU A 104 9.20 -3.77 15.90
CA GLU A 104 10.32 -3.68 16.83
C GLU A 104 10.50 -5.00 17.58
N VAL A 105 11.74 -5.38 17.91
CA VAL A 105 11.99 -6.48 18.84
C VAL A 105 11.72 -5.98 20.26
N VAL A 106 10.69 -6.52 20.92
CA VAL A 106 10.26 -6.05 22.25
C VAL A 106 10.93 -6.85 23.36
N SER A 107 11.11 -8.16 23.18
CA SER A 107 11.77 -9.01 24.17
C SER A 107 12.63 -10.05 23.49
N ARG A 108 13.87 -10.23 23.99
CA ARG A 108 14.77 -11.32 23.64
C ARG A 108 15.22 -12.04 24.90
N GLY A 109 14.94 -13.33 24.97
CA GLY A 109 15.41 -14.23 26.01
C GLY A 109 15.59 -15.64 25.46
N PRO A 110 16.14 -16.58 26.26
CA PRO A 110 16.49 -17.93 25.80
C PRO A 110 15.31 -18.71 25.18
N THR A 111 14.09 -18.45 25.64
CA THR A 111 12.86 -19.14 25.21
C THR A 111 11.80 -18.19 24.66
N ASN A 112 12.06 -16.88 24.65
CA ASN A 112 11.07 -15.88 24.26
C ASN A 112 11.71 -14.81 23.37
N HIS A 113 11.29 -14.77 22.11
CA HIS A 113 11.64 -13.74 21.15
C HIS A 113 10.33 -13.17 20.59
N LYS A 114 10.00 -11.93 20.93
CA LYS A 114 8.75 -11.29 20.51
C LYS A 114 9.02 -9.95 19.85
N HIS A 115 8.27 -9.71 18.80
CA HIS A 115 8.18 -8.44 18.14
C HIS A 115 6.91 -7.68 18.55
N SER A 116 6.89 -6.37 18.33
CA SER A 116 5.67 -5.56 18.39
C SER A 116 4.67 -6.08 17.36
N ARG A 117 3.39 -5.72 17.54
CA ARG A 117 2.40 -6.02 16.50
C ARG A 117 2.84 -5.43 15.16
N PRO A 118 2.57 -6.10 14.04
CA PRO A 118 2.71 -5.48 12.73
C PRO A 118 1.63 -4.42 12.53
N PHE A 119 1.76 -3.66 11.44
CA PHE A 119 0.63 -2.86 10.97
C PHE A 119 -0.52 -3.78 10.59
N THR A 120 -1.74 -3.32 10.85
CA THR A 120 -2.94 -3.99 10.36
C THR A 120 -3.07 -3.81 8.85
N PHE A 121 -3.95 -4.59 8.22
CA PHE A 121 -4.29 -4.40 6.81
C PHE A 121 -4.67 -2.94 6.51
N ASP A 122 -5.56 -2.35 7.33
CA ASP A 122 -6.01 -0.98 7.14
C ASP A 122 -4.86 0.03 7.29
N GLU A 123 -3.95 -0.18 8.24
CA GLU A 123 -2.80 0.70 8.43
C GLU A 123 -1.85 0.69 7.21
N TYR A 124 -1.67 -0.47 6.58
CA TYR A 124 -0.96 -0.55 5.29
C TYR A 124 -1.72 0.18 4.18
N GLN A 125 -3.05 0.04 4.09
CA GLN A 125 -3.86 0.75 3.10
C GLN A 125 -3.88 2.27 3.33
N TRP A 126 -3.82 2.69 4.59
CA TRP A 126 -3.74 4.09 4.99
C TRP A 126 -2.40 4.71 4.62
N LEU A 127 -1.29 4.02 4.93
CA LEU A 127 0.02 4.48 4.48
C LEU A 127 0.11 4.49 2.95
N GLY A 128 -0.43 3.45 2.30
CA GLY A 128 -0.57 3.31 0.86
C GLY A 128 0.75 3.36 0.11
N LEU A 129 1.83 2.89 0.74
CA LEU A 129 3.13 2.67 0.12
C LEU A 129 3.36 1.15 -0.03
N PRO A 130 4.11 0.72 -1.05
CA PRO A 130 4.62 -0.65 -1.11
C PRO A 130 5.33 -1.02 0.20
N TYR A 131 5.20 -2.26 0.63
CA TYR A 131 5.84 -2.74 1.86
C TYR A 131 6.36 -4.16 1.70
N CYS A 132 7.37 -4.50 2.50
CA CYS A 132 7.75 -5.90 2.74
C CYS A 132 7.61 -6.22 4.22
N HIS A 133 7.29 -7.47 4.50
CA HIS A 133 7.14 -7.99 5.84
C HIS A 133 7.76 -9.38 5.92
#